data_AF-A0A0S6W4D9-F1
#
_entry.id   AF-A0A0S6W4D9-F1
#
_cell.length_a   1.000
_cell.length_b   1.000
_cell.length_c   1.000
_cell.angle_alpha   90.00
_cell.angle_beta   90.00
_cell.angle_gamma   90.00
#
_symmetry.space_group_name_H-M   'P 1'
#
loop_
_entity.id
_entity.type
_entity.pdbx_description
1 polymer ?
#
loop_
_entity_poly.entity_id
_entity_poly.type
_entity_poly.pdbx_seq_one_letter_code
_entity_poly.pdbx_strand_id
1 'polypeptide(L)' 'MTLQEASDFWDEHDFAEFDDVVEVHDLSFRLTRKKYVGIDAVMYDRIRGKARELHTTADHLMKHGS' A
#
# COMPACT_ATOMS: atom_id res chain seq x y z
N MET A 1 -21.16 -3.38 -9.12
CA MET A 1 -20.38 -4.62 -9.00
C MET A 1 -20.27 -4.99 -7.53
N THR A 2 -21.30 -5.66 -7.04
CA THR A 2 -21.33 -6.28 -5.72
C THR A 2 -20.79 -7.71 -5.81
N LEU A 3 -20.48 -8.32 -4.67
CA LEU A 3 -20.07 -9.73 -4.61
C LEU A 3 -21.15 -10.66 -5.16
N GLN A 4 -22.42 -10.30 -4.96
CA GLN A 4 -23.55 -11.08 -5.46
C GLN A 4 -23.63 -11.00 -6.99
N GLU A 5 -23.53 -9.79 -7.56
CA GLU A 5 -23.49 -9.59 -9.02
C GLU A 5 -22.31 -10.30 -9.69
N ALA A 6 -21.17 -10.43 -9.00
CA ALA A 6 -20.04 -11.20 -9.51
C ALA A 6 -20.29 -12.71 -9.43
N SER A 7 -20.87 -13.20 -8.33
CA SER A 7 -21.21 -14.62 -8.16
C SER A 7 -22.20 -15.08 -9.23
N ASP A 8 -23.28 -14.32 -9.42
CA ASP A 8 -24.34 -14.65 -10.38
C ASP A 8 -23.80 -14.69 -11.82
N PHE A 9 -22.84 -13.80 -12.16
CA PHE A 9 -22.14 -13.81 -13.46
C PHE A 9 -21.29 -15.08 -13.66
N TRP A 10 -20.56 -15.52 -12.62
CA TRP A 10 -19.71 -16.72 -12.73
C TRP A 10 -20.51 -18.03 -12.72
N ASP A 11 -21.71 -18.05 -12.14
CA ASP A 11 -22.59 -19.22 -12.15
C ASP A 11 -23.31 -19.41 -13.50
N GLU A 12 -23.56 -18.33 -14.25
CA GLU A 12 -24.22 -18.36 -15.57
C GLU A 12 -23.25 -18.63 -16.74
N HIS A 13 -21.96 -18.33 -16.58
CA HIS A 13 -20.94 -18.48 -17.61
C HIS A 13 -20.09 -19.74 -17.37
N ASP A 14 -20.24 -20.75 -18.24
CA ASP A 14 -19.41 -21.95 -18.22
C ASP A 14 -17.96 -21.60 -18.60
N PHE A 15 -17.03 -21.77 -17.66
CA PHE A 15 -15.60 -21.52 -17.85
C PHE A 15 -15.00 -22.36 -18.99
N ALA A 16 -15.69 -23.41 -19.44
CA ALA A 16 -15.25 -24.30 -20.51
C ALA A 16 -15.29 -23.67 -21.92
N GLU A 17 -15.91 -22.51 -22.12
CA GLU A 17 -15.97 -21.84 -23.44
C GLU A 17 -14.69 -21.05 -23.79
N PHE A 18 -13.73 -20.98 -22.87
CA PHE A 18 -12.47 -20.26 -23.06
C PHE A 18 -11.28 -21.24 -23.09
N ASP A 19 -11.06 -21.89 -24.24
CA ASP A 19 -9.90 -22.78 -24.51
C ASP A 19 -8.52 -22.09 -24.27
N ASP A 20 -8.51 -20.76 -24.17
CA ASP A 20 -7.32 -19.94 -24.00
C ASP A 20 -7.01 -19.59 -22.52
N VAL A 21 -7.91 -19.93 -21.58
CA VAL A 21 -7.79 -19.57 -20.16
C VAL A 21 -7.23 -20.76 -19.37
N VAL A 22 -5.95 -20.68 -19.02
CA VAL A 22 -5.27 -21.69 -18.20
C VAL A 22 -5.32 -21.27 -16.73
N GLU A 23 -5.79 -22.16 -15.85
CA GLU A 23 -5.73 -21.96 -14.41
C GLU A 23 -4.26 -21.89 -13.95
N VAL A 24 -3.84 -20.73 -13.41
CA VAL A 24 -2.46 -20.51 -13.00
C VAL A 24 -2.26 -21.01 -11.57
N HIS A 25 -1.51 -22.11 -11.42
CA HIS A 25 -1.21 -22.71 -10.11
C HIS A 25 0.01 -22.10 -9.38
N ASP A 26 0.83 -21.28 -10.06
CA ASP A 26 2.11 -20.79 -9.53
C ASP A 26 2.09 -19.28 -9.17
N LEU A 27 1.20 -18.87 -8.25
CA LEU A 27 1.26 -17.53 -7.65
C LEU A 27 2.07 -17.55 -6.34
N SER A 28 3.19 -16.80 -6.29
CA SER A 28 3.95 -16.57 -5.06
C SER A 28 3.96 -15.09 -4.67
N PHE A 29 3.45 -14.79 -3.47
CA PHE A 29 3.44 -13.43 -2.91
C PHE A 29 4.59 -13.23 -1.93
N ARG A 30 5.53 -12.34 -2.26
CA ARG A 30 6.60 -11.93 -1.32
C ARG A 30 6.23 -10.63 -0.61
N LEU A 31 5.31 -10.72 0.35
CA LEU A 31 4.87 -9.57 1.15
C LEU A 31 5.94 -9.19 2.18
N THR A 32 6.63 -8.08 1.95
CA THR A 32 7.55 -7.50 2.94
C THR A 32 6.84 -6.39 3.70
N ARG A 33 6.57 -6.59 4.99
CA ARG A 33 6.00 -5.53 5.84
C ARG A 33 7.05 -4.45 6.05
N LYS A 34 6.80 -3.25 5.52
CA LYS A 34 7.59 -2.07 5.90
C LYS A 34 7.25 -1.73 7.35
N LYS A 35 8.27 -1.60 8.20
CA LYS A 35 8.09 -1.19 9.60
C LYS A 35 7.82 0.31 9.63
N TYR A 36 6.59 0.68 9.93
CA TYR A 36 6.23 2.06 10.24
C TYR A 36 6.66 2.35 11.67
N VAL A 37 7.62 3.24 11.84
CA VAL A 37 8.01 3.75 13.15
C VAL A 37 7.10 4.95 13.43
N GLY A 38 6.22 4.83 14.42
CA GLY A 38 5.44 5.95 14.90
C GLY A 38 6.39 7.04 15.41
N ILE A 39 6.33 8.22 14.83
CA ILE A 39 7.08 9.37 15.34
C ILE A 39 6.28 9.91 16.52
N ASP A 40 6.96 10.13 17.65
CA ASP A 40 6.38 10.84 18.78
C ASP A 40 5.89 12.22 18.34
N ALA A 41 4.62 12.54 18.60
CA ALA A 41 3.99 13.75 18.09
C ALA A 41 4.69 15.02 18.60
N VAL A 42 5.17 15.00 19.85
CA VAL A 42 5.89 16.13 20.46
C VAL A 42 7.24 16.33 19.78
N MET A 43 7.94 15.24 19.46
CA MET A 43 9.17 15.29 18.68
C MET A 43 8.95 15.81 17.26
N TYR A 44 7.87 15.37 16.59
CA TYR A 44 7.52 15.85 15.26
C TYR A 44 7.24 17.36 15.24
N ASP A 45 6.51 17.87 16.23
CA ASP A 45 6.23 19.30 16.34
C ASP A 45 7.50 20.15 16.55
N ARG A 46 8.46 19.65 17.34
CA ARG A 46 9.77 20.30 17.50
C ARG A 46 10.56 20.34 16.19
N ILE A 47 10.60 19.23 15.46
CA ILE A 47 11.28 19.16 14.15
C ILE A 47 10.62 20.11 13.17
N ARG A 48 9.28 20.19 13.16
CA ARG A 48 8.52 21.12 12.32
C ARG A 48 8.83 22.58 12.65
N GLY A 49 8.94 22.93 13.93
CA GLY A 49 9.35 24.28 14.36
C GLY A 49 10.72 24.63 13.80
N LYS A 50 11.69 23.74 13.98
CA LYS A 50 13.07 23.93 13.49
C LYS A 50 13.16 23.99 11.96
N ALA A 51 12.34 23.21 11.25
CA ALA A 51 12.26 23.27 9.79
C ALA A 51 11.80 24.63 9.28
N ARG A 52 10.84 25.27 9.97
CA ARG A 52 10.38 26.63 9.65
C ARG A 52 11.48 27.67 9.83
N GLU A 53 12.23 27.59 10.93
CA GLU A 53 13.37 28.49 11.19
C GLU A 53 14.46 28.35 10.12
N LEU A 54 14.69 27.13 9.63
CA LEU A 54 15.70 26.81 8.63
C LEU A 54 15.20 26.95 7.18
N HIS A 55 13.98 27.44 6.97
CA HIS A 55 13.34 27.53 5.65
C HIS A 55 13.40 26.22 4.83
N THR A 56 13.29 25.08 5.53
CA THR A 56 13.34 23.73 4.93
C THR A 56 12.14 22.90 5.39
N THR A 57 12.07 21.64 4.96
CA THR A 57 10.98 20.73 5.35
C THR A 57 11.39 19.83 6.51
N ALA A 58 10.40 19.43 7.32
CA ALA A 58 10.63 18.47 8.42
C ALA A 58 11.22 17.15 7.88
N ASP A 59 10.74 16.69 6.71
CA ASP A 59 11.26 15.49 6.04
C ASP A 59 12.74 15.61 5.67
N HIS A 60 13.18 16.80 5.24
CA HIS A 60 14.58 17.05 4.92
C HIS A 60 15.46 16.93 6.18
N LEU A 61 15.00 17.48 7.31
CA LEU A 61 15.70 17.34 8.59
C LEU A 61 15.69 15.89 9.11
N MET A 62 14.60 15.14 8.92
CA MET A 62 14.51 13.75 9.35
C MET A 62 15.39 12.81 8.52
N LYS A 63 15.64 13.12 7.25
CA LYS A 63 16.49 12.29 6.36
C LYS A 63 17.98 12.55 6.52
N HIS A 64 18.40 13.72 6.99
CA HIS A 64 19.80 14.15 7.00
C HIS A 64 20.32 14.59 8.38
N GLY A 65 19.47 14.61 9.41
CA GLY A 65 19.80 15.07 10.76
C GLY A 65 20.12 13.97 11.79
N SER A 66 20.37 12.73 11.35
CA SER A 66 20.85 11.63 12.21
C SER A 66 22.36 11.43 12.09
#